data_AF-A0A2G0X9X7-F1
#
_entry.id   AF-A0A2G0X9X7-F1
#
_cell.length_a   1.000
_cell.length_b   1.000
_cell.length_c   1.000
_cell.angle_alpha   90.00
_cell.angle_beta   90.00
_cell.angle_gamma   90.00
#
_symmetry.space_group_name_H-M   'P 1'
#
loop_
_entity.id
_entity.type
_entity.pdbx_description
1 polymer ?
#
loop_
_entity_poly.entity_id
_entity_poly.type
_entity_poly.pdbx_seq_one_letter_code
_entity_poly.pdbx_strand_id
1 'polypeptide(L)' 'MLLPAGTDALAGGVASDFRTQALADQWAAHCTFYNGCGPTETTIVNTLHRHEPGALLTIGRPTPNNTVYVLDEQGARL' A
#
# COMPACT_ATOMS: atom_id res chain seq x y z
N MET A 1 12.22 8.05 -17.44
CA MET A 1 11.90 9.41 -16.95
C MET A 1 12.16 9.40 -15.45
N LEU A 2 13.32 9.91 -15.03
CA LEU A 2 13.81 9.86 -13.64
C LEU A 2 13.17 11.02 -12.85
N LEU A 3 12.50 10.74 -11.74
CA LEU A 3 12.02 11.77 -10.82
C LEU A 3 13.19 12.25 -9.92
N PRO A 4 13.28 13.56 -9.62
CA PRO A 4 14.39 14.15 -8.89
C PRO A 4 14.39 13.77 -7.40
N ALA A 5 15.59 13.60 -6.84
CA ALA A 5 15.80 13.30 -5.43
C ALA A 5 15.19 14.41 -4.54
N GLY A 6 14.32 14.01 -3.61
CA GLY A 6 13.60 14.91 -2.71
C GLY A 6 12.09 15.06 -2.98
N THR A 7 11.54 14.30 -3.94
CA THR A 7 10.09 14.11 -4.04
C THR A 7 9.69 12.85 -3.27
N ASP A 8 8.80 12.99 -2.28
CA ASP A 8 8.06 11.85 -1.76
C ASP A 8 7.25 11.27 -2.92
N ALA A 9 7.80 10.25 -3.57
CA ALA A 9 7.10 9.51 -4.59
C ALA A 9 6.02 8.69 -3.88
N LEU A 10 4.83 9.28 -3.70
CA LEU A 10 3.61 8.53 -3.52
C LEU A 10 3.40 7.74 -4.82
N ALA A 11 4.03 6.58 -4.93
CA ALA A 11 3.67 5.55 -5.88
C ALA A 11 2.31 4.97 -5.45
N GLY A 12 1.26 5.79 -5.56
CA GLY A 12 -0.13 5.39 -5.36
C GLY A 12 -0.59 4.59 -6.57
N GLY A 13 -0.17 3.33 -6.66
CA GLY A 13 -0.69 2.39 -7.64
C GLY A 13 -2.13 2.03 -7.27
N VAL A 14 -3.10 2.58 -8.01
CA VAL A 14 -4.47 2.08 -8.01
C VAL A 14 -4.52 0.82 -8.87
N ALA A 15 -5.03 -0.25 -8.28
CA ALA A 15 -5.45 -1.51 -8.88
C ALA A 15 -4.42 -2.29 -9.74
N SER A 16 -4.09 -3.47 -9.20
CA SER A 16 -3.76 -4.72 -9.91
C SER A 16 -2.36 -4.86 -10.54
N ASP A 17 -1.68 -5.94 -10.13
CA ASP A 17 -0.76 -6.76 -10.96
C ASP A 17 0.77 -6.67 -10.79
N PHE A 18 1.33 -5.78 -9.96
CA PHE A 18 2.78 -5.82 -9.70
C PHE A 18 3.11 -5.65 -8.20
N ARG A 19 2.93 -6.73 -7.42
CA ARG A 19 3.15 -6.77 -5.96
C ARG A 19 4.15 -7.85 -5.54
N THR A 20 5.22 -8.08 -6.29
CA THR A 20 6.28 -8.96 -5.80
C THR A 20 7.12 -8.22 -4.77
N GLN A 21 7.47 -8.92 -3.69
CA GLN A 21 8.39 -8.43 -2.66
C GLN A 21 9.66 -7.82 -3.27
N ALA A 22 10.24 -8.51 -4.26
CA ALA A 22 11.45 -8.07 -4.94
C ALA A 22 11.32 -6.69 -5.62
N LEU A 23 10.17 -6.40 -6.23
CA LEU A 23 9.93 -5.10 -6.84
C LEU A 23 9.77 -4.02 -5.77
N ALA A 24 8.99 -4.29 -4.72
CA ALA A 24 8.82 -3.35 -3.61
C ALA A 24 10.15 -3.00 -2.94
N ASP A 25 11.02 -4.00 -2.71
CA ASP A 25 12.35 -3.82 -2.15
C ASP A 25 13.24 -2.96 -3.06
N GLN A 26 13.19 -3.19 -4.37
CA GLN A 26 13.96 -2.42 -5.35
C GLN A 26 13.58 -0.94 -5.33
N TRP A 27 12.28 -0.62 -5.30
CA TRP A 27 11.84 0.78 -5.26
C TRP A 27 12.09 1.42 -3.89
N ALA A 28 11.87 0.69 -2.80
CA ALA A 28 12.13 1.18 -1.45
C ALA A 28 13.61 1.50 -1.20
N ALA A 29 14.54 0.87 -1.94
CA ALA A 29 15.96 1.20 -1.90
C ALA A 29 16.29 2.56 -2.54
N HIS A 30 15.40 3.11 -3.37
CA HIS A 30 15.64 4.35 -4.13
C HIS A 30 14.72 5.50 -3.72
N CYS A 31 13.56 5.22 -3.11
CA CYS A 31 12.61 6.22 -2.63
C CYS A 31 11.76 5.70 -1.47
N THR A 32 11.00 6.59 -0.83
CA THR A 32 9.97 6.17 0.13
C THR A 32 8.84 5.46 -0.62
N PHE A 33 8.78 4.14 -0.49
CA PHE A 33 7.75 3.33 -1.16
C PHE A 33 6.56 3.08 -0.23
N TYR A 34 5.36 3.39 -0.71
CA TYR A 34 4.11 3.11 -0.01
C TYR A 34 3.30 2.05 -0.76
N ASN A 35 2.99 0.95 -0.08
CA ASN A 35 2.03 -0.03 -0.55
C ASN A 35 0.65 0.29 0.04
N GLY A 36 -0.30 0.67 -0.79
CA GLY A 36 -1.68 0.94 -0.35
C GLY A 36 -2.71 0.18 -1.16
N CYS A 37 -3.84 -0.12 -0.53
CA CYS A 37 -5.01 -0.71 -1.17
C CYS A 37 -6.25 0.13 -0.84
N GLY A 38 -7.18 0.21 -1.78
CA GLY A 38 -8.49 0.83 -1.57
C GLY A 38 -9.42 0.47 -2.72
N PRO A 39 -10.67 0.08 -2.46
CA PRO A 39 -11.67 0.00 -3.51
C PRO A 39 -12.01 1.41 -4.01
N THR A 40 -12.41 1.48 -5.27
CA THR A 40 -12.75 2.73 -5.95
C THR A 40 -13.78 3.57 -5.21
N GLU A 41 -14.66 2.91 -4.47
CA GLU A 41 -15.81 3.44 -3.73
C GLU A 41 -15.44 4.20 -2.44
N THR A 42 -14.22 4.00 -1.90
CA THR A 42 -13.81 4.56 -0.57
C THR A 42 -12.69 5.59 -0.65
N THR A 43 -12.60 6.31 -1.78
CA THR A 43 -11.65 7.43 -1.96
C THR A 43 -10.20 6.99 -2.14
N ILE A 44 -9.94 6.25 -3.21
CA ILE A 44 -8.60 5.91 -3.75
C ILE A 44 -7.81 4.92 -2.87
N VAL A 45 -7.59 5.19 -1.58
CA VAL A 45 -6.81 4.32 -0.68
C VAL A 45 -7.41 4.30 0.72
N ASN A 46 -7.73 3.10 1.23
CA ASN A 46 -8.23 2.92 2.60
C ASN A 46 -7.20 2.32 3.55
N THR A 47 -6.15 1.68 3.01
CA THR A 47 -5.04 1.08 3.78
C THR A 47 -3.71 1.48 3.17
N LEU A 48 -2.72 1.77 4.02
CA LEU A 48 -1.39 2.21 3.60
C LEU A 48 -0.30 1.57 4.48
N HIS A 49 0.78 1.17 3.83
CA HIS A 49 2.00 0.67 4.44
C HIS A 49 3.20 1.39 3.85
N ARG A 50 4.08 1.94 4.68
CA ARG A 50 5.42 2.33 4.25
C ARG A 50 6.28 1.08 4.22
N HIS A 51 6.72 0.66 3.04
CA HIS A 51 7.54 -0.53 2.86
C HIS A 51 8.99 -0.25 3.22
N GLU A 52 9.63 -1.22 3.84
CA GLU A 52 11.06 -1.23 4.12
C GLU A 52 11.69 -2.44 3.40
N PRO A 53 12.85 -2.31 2.74
CA PRO A 53 13.47 -3.42 2.03
C PRO A 53 13.67 -4.65 2.94
N GLY A 54 13.21 -5.82 2.48
CA GLY A 54 13.30 -7.08 3.22
C GLY A 54 12.23 -7.28 4.30
N ALA A 55 11.40 -6.28 4.59
CA ALA A 55 10.20 -6.47 5.41
C ALA A 55 9.09 -7.14 4.60
N LEU A 56 8.17 -7.85 5.26
CA LEU A 56 7.03 -8.46 4.57
C LEU A 56 6.16 -7.38 3.91
N LEU A 57 5.91 -7.53 2.60
CA LEU A 57 5.00 -6.64 1.87
C LEU A 57 3.55 -6.85 2.35
N THR A 58 2.93 -5.79 2.86
CA THR A 58 1.53 -5.80 3.36
C THR A 58 0.73 -4.62 2.82
N ILE A 59 -0.61 -4.72 2.83
CA ILE A 59 -1.50 -3.57 2.52
C ILE A 59 -1.50 -2.51 3.64
N GLY A 60 -0.93 -2.84 4.80
CA GLY A 60 -0.73 -1.91 5.90
C GLY A 60 -1.95 -1.74 6.78
N ARG A 61 -2.11 -0.52 7.28
CA ARG A 61 -3.12 -0.16 8.28
C ARG A 61 -4.15 0.80 7.69
N PRO A 62 -5.38 0.86 8.24
CA PRO A 62 -6.37 1.83 7.82
C PRO A 62 -5.82 3.26 7.87
N THR A 63 -6.16 4.07 6.87
CA THR A 63 -5.87 5.50 6.90
C THR A 63 -6.66 6.20 8.01
N PRO A 64 -6.20 7.36 8.51
CA PRO A 64 -6.92 8.09 9.55
C PRO A 64 -8.39 8.30 9.18
N ASN A 65 -9.28 8.12 10.17
CA ASN A 65 -10.73 8.19 10.03
C ASN A 65 -11.39 7.08 9.19
N ASN A 66 -10.61 6.10 8.68
CA ASN A 66 -11.15 4.90 8.06
C ASN A 66 -11.06 3.70 9.01
N THR A 67 -12.05 2.82 8.93
CA THR A 67 -12.04 1.54 9.65
C THR A 67 -12.18 0.40 8.67
N VAL A 68 -11.31 -0.60 8.80
CA VAL A 68 -11.32 -1.81 7.97
C VAL A 68 -11.62 -2.99 8.87
N TYR A 69 -12.53 -3.86 8.42
CA TYR A 69 -12.91 -5.08 9.12
C TYR A 69 -12.64 -6.27 8.21
N VAL A 70 -12.10 -7.34 8.78
CA VAL A 70 -12.08 -8.65 8.15
C VAL A 70 -13.26 -9.43 8.72
N LEU A 71 -14.14 -9.91 7.85
CA LEU A 71 -15.34 -10.64 8.23
C LEU A 71 -15.24 -12.09 7.74
N ASP A 72 -15.84 -13.02 8.49
CA ASP A 72 -16.11 -14.36 8.02
C ASP A 72 -17.30 -14.41 7.03
N GLU A 73 -17.62 -15.60 6.53
CA GLU A 73 -18.72 -15.80 5.58
C GLU A 73 -20.10 -15.47 6.18
N GLN A 74 -20.22 -15.49 7.52
CA GLN A 74 -21.45 -15.18 8.25
C GLN A 74 -21.53 -13.69 8.64
N GLY A 75 -20.52 -12.90 8.32
CA GLY A 75 -20.45 -11.46 8.61
C GLY A 75 -19.96 -11.13 10.03
N ALA A 76 -19.47 -12.10 10.79
CA ALA A 76 -18.82 -11.84 12.07
C ALA A 76 -17.39 -11.34 11.84
N ARG A 77 -16.91 -10.45 12.71
CA ARG A 77 -15.54 -9.94 12.66
C ARG A 77 -14.58 -11.02 13.14
N LEU A 78 -13.51 -11.25 12.36
CA LEU A 78 -12.38 -12.09 12.75
C LEU A 78 -11.46 -11.39 13.75
#